data_AF-A0A355S1M5-F1
#
_entry.id   AF-A0A355S1M5-F1
#
_cell.length_a   1.000
_cell.length_b   1.000
_cell.length_c   1.000
_cell.angle_alpha   90.00
_cell.angle_beta   90.00
_cell.angle_gamma   90.00
#
_symmetry.space_group_name_H-M   'P 1'
#
loop_
_entity.id
_entity.type
_entity.pdbx_description
1 polymer ?
#
loop_
_entity_poly.entity_id
_entity_poly.type
_entity_poly.pdbx_seq_one_letter_code
_entity_poly.pdbx_strand_id
1 'polypeptide(L)'
;MTWYGNTPIMFETYDKNTGMYKRMDEEIVMAVIMVSGILCDENLRNAWDDLYSVTSTYFGKKGDIVLFDICDIIKVIYGEKINLNRIWDEEKIQKVYELSKQRYNLHIGETIGGKLSLPDADKKSEAQFRLMSQMDNIDSDIYVKLTDAKSGRTIPKGLDIPAAFGSDDAYTILKEQMNEDYTGYNKKMQALRSTLSSASNDDPLDYSLNNMIMWILKPYIKRNTEGYPSFMNSEYWNNKSLITYLGGITDMRHLSYMLSKQAEGKPSETHEAPDPPMPGYVEPVPDIYSRLEYGAYAMKSFLQENDFKNTGIYDMLGSFADMASFLKSISIKELGNVPFTDEEGKRLKEYGRELEMLML
;
A
#
# COMPACT_ATOMS: atom_id res chain seq x y z
N MET A 1 -0.53 15.76 0.12
CA MET A 1 -1.89 15.26 0.45
C MET A 1 -2.00 14.65 1.85
N THR A 2 -0.90 14.25 2.50
CA THR A 2 -0.87 13.73 3.89
C THR A 2 -1.50 14.66 4.95
N TRP A 3 -1.56 15.97 4.71
CA TRP A 3 -2.16 16.93 5.64
C TRP A 3 -3.68 16.70 5.82
N TYR A 4 -4.43 16.48 4.74
CA TYR A 4 -5.87 16.20 4.80
C TYR A 4 -6.19 14.83 5.43
N GLY A 5 -5.24 13.89 5.37
CA GLY A 5 -5.32 12.61 6.05
C GLY A 5 -4.95 12.66 7.53
N ASN A 6 -4.10 13.59 7.96
CA ASN A 6 -3.58 13.63 9.34
C ASN A 6 -4.33 14.58 10.28
N THR A 7 -5.18 15.46 9.75
CA THR A 7 -5.98 16.40 10.56
C THR A 7 -7.45 15.96 10.56
N PRO A 8 -7.89 15.14 11.54
CA PRO A 8 -9.29 14.77 11.64
C PRO A 8 -10.14 15.94 12.15
N ILE A 9 -11.40 15.95 11.73
CA ILE A 9 -12.46 16.70 12.37
C ILE A 9 -13.09 15.76 13.40
N MET A 10 -12.77 15.98 14.67
CA MET A 10 -13.23 15.13 15.77
C MET A 10 -14.67 15.46 16.12
N PHE A 11 -15.56 14.46 16.17
CA PHE A 11 -16.94 14.68 16.62
C PHE A 11 -17.11 14.43 18.12
N GLU A 12 -16.11 13.79 18.75
CA GLU A 12 -15.99 13.69 20.19
C GLU A 12 -14.52 13.73 20.63
N THR A 13 -14.31 14.14 21.87
CA THR A 13 -13.01 14.07 22.53
C THR A 13 -13.15 13.48 23.92
N TYR A 14 -12.22 12.61 24.31
CA TYR A 14 -12.16 12.05 25.65
C TYR A 14 -11.57 13.04 26.66
N ASP A 15 -12.39 13.50 27.61
CA ASP A 15 -11.93 14.33 28.71
C ASP A 15 -11.40 13.45 29.86
N LYS A 16 -10.08 13.48 30.05
CA LYS A 16 -9.40 12.71 31.11
C LYS A 16 -9.80 13.13 32.52
N ASN A 17 -10.29 14.36 32.73
CA ASN A 17 -10.65 14.86 34.06
C ASN A 17 -12.02 14.35 34.49
N THR A 18 -12.96 14.26 33.55
CA THR A 18 -14.32 13.78 33.80
C THR A 18 -14.49 12.29 33.50
N GLY A 19 -13.57 11.70 32.73
CA GLY A 19 -13.65 10.31 32.25
C GLY A 19 -14.75 10.09 31.22
N MET A 20 -15.31 11.15 30.64
CA MET A 20 -16.43 11.12 29.70
C MET A 20 -16.02 11.67 28.33
N TYR A 21 -16.74 11.24 27.29
CA TYR A 21 -16.62 11.81 25.96
C TYR A 21 -17.45 13.08 25.87
N LYS A 22 -16.84 14.16 25.38
CA LYS A 22 -17.50 15.42 25.08
C LYS A 22 -17.76 15.51 23.57
N ARG A 23 -19.03 15.74 23.19
CA ARG A 23 -19.43 16.02 21.81
C ARG A 23 -18.86 17.36 21.35
N MET A 24 -18.40 17.40 20.11
CA MET A 24 -17.71 18.54 19.49
C MET A 24 -18.62 19.21 18.46
N ASP A 25 -19.55 20.04 18.94
CA ASP A 25 -20.66 20.59 18.14
C ASP A 25 -20.16 21.52 17.03
N GLU A 26 -19.15 22.33 17.31
CA GLU A 26 -18.54 23.25 16.34
C GLU A 26 -17.90 22.49 15.17
N GLU A 27 -17.22 21.39 15.48
CA GLU A 27 -16.56 20.51 14.53
C GLU A 27 -17.56 19.72 13.68
N ILE A 28 -18.66 19.25 14.29
CA ILE A 28 -19.76 18.60 13.57
C ILE A 28 -20.39 19.60 12.59
N VAL A 29 -20.70 20.82 13.04
CA VAL A 29 -21.25 21.87 12.17
C VAL A 29 -20.28 22.24 11.07
N MET A 30 -18.98 22.31 11.36
CA MET A 30 -17.94 22.56 10.37
C MET A 30 -17.92 21.46 9.29
N ALA A 31 -18.01 20.18 9.67
CA ALA A 31 -18.11 19.07 8.72
C ALA A 31 -19.39 19.18 7.86
N VAL A 32 -20.53 19.54 8.46
CA VAL A 32 -21.79 19.76 7.74
C VAL A 32 -21.64 20.88 6.70
N ILE A 33 -21.03 22.01 7.06
CA ILE A 33 -20.79 23.13 6.14
C ILE A 33 -19.86 22.70 5.00
N MET A 34 -18.73 22.07 5.30
CA MET A 34 -17.77 21.63 4.28
C MET A 34 -18.40 20.68 3.27
N VAL A 35 -19.13 19.68 3.77
CA VAL A 35 -19.75 18.66 2.91
C VAL A 35 -20.98 19.21 2.18
N SER A 36 -21.71 20.17 2.76
CA SER A 36 -22.85 20.82 2.09
C SER A 36 -22.48 21.48 0.77
N GLY A 37 -21.29 22.09 0.67
CA GLY A 37 -20.82 22.71 -0.56
C GLY A 37 -20.62 21.69 -1.68
N ILE A 38 -20.14 20.49 -1.35
CA ILE A 38 -19.89 19.41 -2.31
C ILE A 38 -21.19 18.67 -2.64
N LEU A 39 -22.10 18.52 -1.68
CA LEU A 39 -23.44 17.97 -1.88
C LEU A 39 -24.29 18.78 -2.86
N CYS A 40 -24.14 20.11 -2.86
CA CYS A 40 -24.98 21.01 -3.65
C CYS A 40 -24.48 21.24 -5.09
N ASP A 41 -23.30 20.70 -5.45
CA ASP A 41 -22.68 20.90 -6.76
C ASP A 41 -22.29 19.55 -7.37
N GLU A 42 -23.02 19.16 -8.41
CA GLU A 42 -22.81 17.90 -9.13
C GLU A 42 -21.42 17.81 -9.78
N ASN A 43 -20.86 18.93 -10.25
CA ASN A 43 -19.52 18.93 -10.84
C ASN A 43 -18.45 18.70 -9.79
N LEU A 44 -18.57 19.35 -8.62
CA LEU A 44 -17.64 19.12 -7.51
C LEU A 44 -17.75 17.70 -6.97
N ARG A 45 -18.97 17.15 -6.91
CA ARG A 45 -19.19 15.77 -6.50
C ARG A 45 -18.54 14.78 -7.46
N ASN A 46 -18.71 14.96 -8.77
CA ASN A 46 -18.12 14.08 -9.78
C ASN A 46 -16.59 14.19 -9.77
N ALA A 47 -16.04 15.41 -9.69
CA ALA A 47 -14.59 15.60 -9.59
C ALA A 47 -13.99 14.97 -8.31
N TRP A 48 -14.74 15.00 -7.20
CA TRP A 48 -14.33 14.34 -5.97
C TRP A 48 -14.41 12.81 -6.08
N ASP A 49 -15.46 12.28 -6.69
CA ASP A 49 -15.61 10.85 -6.93
C ASP A 49 -14.47 10.31 -7.79
N ASP A 50 -14.14 11.00 -8.88
CA ASP A 50 -13.00 10.68 -9.74
C ASP A 50 -11.67 10.64 -8.97
N LEU A 51 -11.42 11.62 -8.09
CA LEU A 51 -10.21 11.65 -7.28
C LEU A 51 -10.19 10.52 -6.23
N TYR A 52 -11.30 10.32 -5.54
CA TYR A 52 -11.39 9.39 -4.42
C TYR A 52 -11.42 7.93 -4.87
N SER A 53 -12.13 7.61 -5.96
CA SER A 53 -12.16 6.27 -6.56
C SER A 53 -10.76 5.81 -6.94
N VAL A 54 -10.00 6.69 -7.60
CA VAL A 54 -8.63 6.39 -8.03
C VAL A 54 -7.71 6.18 -6.84
N THR A 55 -7.69 7.13 -5.90
CA THR A 55 -6.79 7.09 -4.76
C THR A 55 -7.11 5.93 -3.81
N SER A 56 -8.39 5.70 -3.48
CA SER A 56 -8.80 4.64 -2.57
C SER A 56 -8.62 3.23 -3.15
N THR A 57 -8.68 3.08 -4.47
CA THR A 57 -8.39 1.77 -5.11
C THR A 57 -6.90 1.51 -5.21
N TYR A 58 -6.11 2.54 -5.54
CA TYR A 58 -4.66 2.41 -5.61
C TYR A 58 -4.06 2.06 -4.25
N PHE A 59 -4.44 2.79 -3.21
CA PHE A 59 -3.86 2.63 -1.88
C PHE A 59 -4.61 1.66 -0.98
N GLY A 60 -5.91 1.46 -1.20
CA GLY A 60 -6.80 0.74 -0.28
C GLY A 60 -7.72 1.70 0.49
N LYS A 61 -8.91 1.21 0.86
CA LYS A 61 -9.90 1.96 1.63
C LYS A 61 -9.66 1.76 3.12
N LYS A 62 -9.56 2.85 3.88
CA LYS A 62 -9.52 2.82 5.33
C LYS A 62 -10.92 2.90 5.94
N GLY A 63 -11.06 2.33 7.14
CA GLY A 63 -12.26 2.42 7.95
C GLY A 63 -12.54 3.77 8.63
N ASP A 64 -12.16 4.90 8.02
CA ASP A 64 -12.61 6.23 8.49
C ASP A 64 -13.93 6.60 7.78
N ILE A 65 -14.80 7.40 8.42
CA ILE A 65 -15.95 8.00 7.71
C ILE A 65 -15.40 8.99 6.69
N VAL A 66 -15.81 8.83 5.43
CA VAL A 66 -15.40 9.72 4.34
C VAL A 66 -16.50 10.68 3.93
N LEU A 67 -16.17 11.57 3.00
CA LEU A 67 -17.07 12.61 2.53
C LEU A 67 -18.44 12.06 2.11
N PHE A 68 -18.49 10.95 1.37
CA PHE A 68 -19.75 10.37 0.91
C PHE A 68 -20.62 9.82 2.04
N ASP A 69 -20.02 9.32 3.11
CA ASP A 69 -20.78 8.84 4.27
C ASP A 69 -21.43 10.01 5.01
N ILE A 70 -20.70 11.12 5.18
CA ILE A 70 -21.24 12.36 5.75
C ILE A 70 -22.31 12.97 4.83
N CYS A 71 -22.11 12.91 3.50
CA CYS A 71 -23.10 13.34 2.52
C CYS A 71 -24.46 12.67 2.76
N ASP A 72 -24.46 11.34 2.91
CA ASP A 72 -25.68 10.57 3.13
C ASP A 72 -26.34 10.90 4.47
N ILE A 73 -25.54 11.05 5.53
CA ILE A 73 -26.03 11.44 6.87
C ILE A 73 -26.68 12.83 6.81
N ILE A 74 -26.04 13.80 6.15
CA ILE A 74 -26.57 15.16 6.02
C ILE A 74 -27.87 15.17 5.22
N LYS A 75 -27.97 14.43 4.11
CA LYS A 75 -29.20 14.34 3.32
C LYS A 75 -30.38 13.84 4.14
N VAL A 76 -30.17 12.87 5.03
CA VAL A 76 -31.21 12.32 5.91
C VAL A 76 -31.70 13.37 6.92
N ILE A 77 -30.83 14.22 7.44
CA ILE A 77 -31.15 15.15 8.55
C ILE A 77 -31.56 16.54 8.07
N TYR A 78 -30.84 17.10 7.10
CA TYR A 78 -31.02 18.46 6.60
C TYR A 78 -31.71 18.52 5.23
N GLY A 79 -31.85 17.38 4.53
CA GLY A 79 -32.35 17.32 3.16
C GLY A 79 -31.27 17.61 2.10
N GLU A 80 -31.65 17.57 0.82
CA GLU A 80 -30.73 17.81 -0.30
C GLU A 80 -30.32 19.27 -0.46
N LYS A 81 -31.19 20.21 -0.06
CA LYS A 81 -30.92 21.66 -0.13
C LYS A 81 -30.77 22.24 1.27
N ILE A 82 -29.54 22.33 1.72
CA ILE A 82 -29.19 22.74 3.08
C ILE A 82 -29.30 24.27 3.17
N ASN A 83 -30.08 24.76 4.15
CA ASN A 83 -30.11 26.18 4.46
C ASN A 83 -29.00 26.52 5.46
N LEU A 84 -27.93 27.13 4.98
CA LEU A 84 -26.75 27.46 5.79
C LEU A 84 -27.07 28.35 7.00
N ASN A 85 -28.12 29.19 6.92
CA ASN A 85 -28.54 30.06 8.03
C ASN A 85 -29.25 29.32 9.18
N ARG A 86 -29.56 28.03 9.00
CA ARG A 86 -30.29 27.20 9.98
C ARG A 86 -29.57 25.88 10.28
N ILE A 87 -28.24 25.86 10.17
CA ILE A 87 -27.43 24.66 10.46
C ILE A 87 -27.33 24.42 11.96
N TRP A 88 -27.20 25.49 12.75
CA TRP A 88 -27.04 25.42 14.20
C TRP A 88 -28.36 25.04 14.88
N ASP A 89 -28.56 23.73 15.04
CA ASP A 89 -29.75 23.11 15.63
C ASP A 89 -29.29 21.91 16.47
N GLU A 90 -29.52 21.97 17.79
CA GLU A 90 -28.99 21.00 18.74
C GLU A 90 -29.51 19.57 18.49
N GLU A 91 -30.77 19.43 18.09
CA GLU A 91 -31.37 18.12 17.80
C GLU A 91 -30.76 17.51 16.53
N LYS A 92 -30.52 18.33 15.51
CA LYS A 92 -29.88 17.87 14.27
C LYS A 92 -28.41 17.53 14.47
N ILE A 93 -27.68 18.35 15.22
CA ILE A 93 -26.27 18.09 15.56
C ILE A 93 -26.15 16.76 16.32
N GLN A 94 -27.05 16.49 17.27
CA GLN A 94 -27.10 15.21 17.98
C GLN A 94 -27.30 14.04 17.01
N LYS A 95 -28.25 14.15 16.07
CA LYS A 95 -28.50 13.09 15.08
C LYS A 95 -27.31 12.86 14.15
N VAL A 96 -26.63 13.92 13.71
CA VAL A 96 -25.42 13.80 12.88
C VAL A 96 -24.35 13.03 13.65
N TYR A 97 -24.12 13.39 14.92
CA TYR A 97 -23.17 12.71 15.78
C TYR A 97 -23.49 11.22 15.95
N GLU A 98 -24.75 10.88 16.29
CA GLU A 98 -25.17 9.49 16.51
C GLU A 98 -25.00 8.62 15.26
N LEU A 99 -25.49 9.09 14.10
CA LEU A 99 -25.36 8.37 12.84
C LEU A 99 -23.89 8.24 12.40
N SER A 100 -23.11 9.30 12.59
CA SER A 100 -21.67 9.27 12.28
C SER A 100 -20.96 8.26 13.16
N LYS A 101 -21.22 8.26 14.47
CA LYS A 101 -20.62 7.31 15.40
C LYS A 101 -21.03 5.87 15.09
N GLN A 102 -22.29 5.63 14.73
CA GLN A 102 -22.74 4.31 14.28
C GLN A 102 -21.97 3.88 13.03
N ARG A 103 -21.83 4.78 12.03
CA ARG A 103 -21.12 4.50 10.79
C ARG A 103 -19.64 4.24 11.04
N TYR A 104 -18.98 5.06 11.84
CA TYR A 104 -17.58 4.90 12.24
C TYR A 104 -17.33 3.52 12.86
N ASN A 105 -18.19 3.08 13.78
CA ASN A 105 -18.05 1.77 14.43
C ASN A 105 -18.29 0.58 13.48
N LEU A 106 -18.96 0.79 12.34
CA LEU A 106 -19.09 -0.23 11.29
C LEU A 106 -17.85 -0.29 10.40
N HIS A 107 -17.08 0.79 10.32
CA HIS A 107 -15.88 0.84 9.54
C HIS A 107 -14.70 0.30 10.35
N ILE A 108 -14.32 -0.95 10.09
CA ILE A 108 -13.06 -1.51 10.57
C ILE A 108 -12.02 -1.27 9.49
N GLY A 109 -10.91 -0.60 9.83
CA GLY A 109 -9.75 -0.51 8.94
C GLY A 109 -9.18 -1.91 8.76
N GLU A 110 -9.21 -2.41 7.54
CA GLU A 110 -8.81 -3.76 7.21
C GLU A 110 -7.85 -3.75 6.02
N THR A 111 -6.71 -4.41 6.16
CA THR A 111 -5.80 -4.71 5.05
C THR A 111 -5.81 -6.20 4.73
N ILE A 112 -5.39 -6.54 3.50
CA ILE A 112 -5.33 -7.92 2.99
C ILE A 112 -6.73 -8.56 2.98
N GLY A 113 -7.68 -7.92 2.30
CA GLY A 113 -9.05 -8.44 2.15
C GLY A 113 -9.75 -8.76 3.48
N GLY A 114 -9.59 -7.93 4.51
CA GLY A 114 -10.27 -8.13 5.80
C GLY A 114 -9.45 -8.78 6.91
N LYS A 115 -8.24 -9.27 6.60
CA LYS A 115 -7.53 -10.23 7.48
C LYS A 115 -6.70 -9.56 8.56
N LEU A 116 -6.16 -8.38 8.25
CA LEU A 116 -5.35 -7.62 9.18
C LEU A 116 -6.13 -6.37 9.57
N SER A 117 -6.72 -6.41 10.76
CA SER A 117 -7.37 -5.26 11.39
C SER A 117 -6.49 -4.69 12.49
N LEU A 118 -6.48 -3.37 12.64
CA LEU A 118 -5.75 -2.73 13.74
C LEU A 118 -6.33 -3.17 15.10
N PRO A 119 -5.49 -3.38 16.15
CA PRO A 119 -5.93 -3.97 17.43
C PRO A 119 -6.89 -3.10 18.26
N ASP A 120 -7.28 -1.92 17.80
CA ASP A 120 -8.08 -0.97 18.57
C ASP A 120 -9.58 -1.10 18.31
N ALA A 121 -10.08 -2.30 17.97
CA ALA A 121 -11.51 -2.60 18.04
C ALA A 121 -12.07 -2.47 19.49
N ASP A 122 -11.21 -2.60 20.50
CA ASP A 122 -11.57 -2.47 21.93
C ASP A 122 -11.35 -1.06 22.51
N LYS A 123 -10.58 -0.19 21.84
CA LYS A 123 -10.63 1.24 22.18
C LYS A 123 -11.83 1.80 21.46
N LYS A 124 -12.78 2.39 22.20
CA LYS A 124 -13.79 3.30 21.64
C LYS A 124 -13.05 4.40 20.89
N SER A 125 -12.82 4.17 19.60
CA SER A 125 -12.14 5.09 18.72
C SER A 125 -13.08 6.27 18.54
N GLU A 126 -12.52 7.47 18.73
CA GLU A 126 -13.29 8.71 18.71
C GLU A 126 -13.89 8.89 17.32
N ALA A 127 -15.21 9.04 17.24
CA ALA A 127 -15.87 9.30 15.97
C ALA A 127 -15.25 10.54 15.32
N GLN A 128 -14.69 10.35 14.13
CA GLN A 128 -13.96 11.39 13.41
C GLN A 128 -14.32 11.36 11.93
N PHE A 129 -14.35 12.55 11.33
CA PHE A 129 -14.47 12.74 9.90
C PHE A 129 -13.11 13.19 9.34
N ARG A 130 -12.69 12.59 8.23
CA ARG A 130 -11.53 13.04 7.47
C ARG A 130 -11.97 13.36 6.06
N LEU A 131 -11.57 14.55 5.57
CA LEU A 131 -11.89 14.96 4.21
C LEU A 131 -11.27 13.97 3.21
N MET A 132 -10.01 13.59 3.42
CA MET A 132 -9.40 12.42 2.78
C MET A 132 -8.94 11.46 3.86
N SER A 133 -9.32 10.19 3.77
CA SER A 133 -8.83 9.19 4.71
C SER A 133 -7.32 9.00 4.63
N GLN A 134 -6.75 8.51 5.72
CA GLN A 134 -5.42 7.92 5.62
C GLN A 134 -5.52 6.64 4.79
N MET A 135 -4.43 6.33 4.10
CA MET A 135 -4.33 5.16 3.27
C MET A 135 -3.81 3.98 4.09
N ASP A 136 -4.49 2.84 4.01
CA ASP A 136 -4.14 1.64 4.75
C ASP A 136 -3.00 0.89 4.06
N ASN A 137 -1.86 0.80 4.75
CA ASN A 137 -0.70 0.06 4.27
C ASN A 137 -0.40 -1.09 5.23
N ILE A 138 -0.16 -2.28 4.65
CA ILE A 138 0.04 -3.52 5.40
C ILE A 138 1.24 -3.42 6.35
N ASP A 139 2.29 -2.72 5.95
CA ASP A 139 3.49 -2.49 6.75
C ASP A 139 3.17 -1.71 8.03
N SER A 140 2.35 -0.66 7.93
CA SER A 140 1.90 0.13 9.08
C SER A 140 1.16 -0.75 10.08
N ASP A 141 0.25 -1.62 9.62
CA ASP A 141 -0.51 -2.52 10.48
C ASP A 141 0.38 -3.56 11.18
N ILE A 142 1.36 -4.11 10.44
CA ILE A 142 2.37 -5.02 11.01
C ILE A 142 3.17 -4.30 12.09
N TYR A 143 3.64 -3.07 11.81
CA TYR A 143 4.42 -2.29 12.76
C TYR A 143 3.62 -1.95 14.01
N VAL A 144 2.39 -1.45 13.88
CA VAL A 144 1.54 -1.09 15.02
C VAL A 144 1.26 -2.30 15.90
N LYS A 145 1.07 -3.50 15.33
CA LYS A 145 0.89 -4.73 16.11
C LYS A 145 2.14 -5.18 16.85
N LEU A 146 3.33 -4.86 16.32
CA LEU A 146 4.62 -5.31 16.86
C LEU A 146 5.30 -4.29 17.77
N THR A 147 4.88 -3.02 17.72
CA THR A 147 5.38 -1.95 18.59
C THR A 147 4.36 -1.61 19.66
N ASP A 148 4.82 -1.46 20.91
CA ASP A 148 4.00 -1.02 22.02
C ASP A 148 4.90 -0.38 23.07
N ALA A 149 4.54 0.82 23.51
CA ALA A 149 5.26 1.52 24.58
C ALA A 149 5.31 0.67 25.86
N LYS A 150 4.26 -0.12 26.14
CA LYS A 150 4.22 -1.02 27.31
C LYS A 150 5.14 -2.24 27.16
N SER A 151 5.44 -2.68 25.93
CA SER A 151 6.36 -3.79 25.70
C SER A 151 7.82 -3.35 25.60
N GLY A 152 8.11 -2.06 25.80
CA GLY A 152 9.46 -1.48 25.66
C GLY A 152 9.92 -1.30 24.21
N ARG A 153 9.10 -1.67 23.23
CA ARG A 153 9.45 -1.62 21.80
C ARG A 153 8.69 -0.49 21.11
N THR A 154 9.31 0.68 21.03
CA THR A 154 8.69 1.88 20.46
C THR A 154 9.03 2.11 18.99
N ILE A 155 10.07 1.46 18.47
CA ILE A 155 10.54 1.64 17.09
C ILE A 155 10.49 0.28 16.37
N PRO A 156 9.77 0.19 15.23
CA PRO A 156 9.77 -1.01 14.41
C PRO A 156 11.09 -1.15 13.65
N LYS A 157 11.40 -2.36 13.18
CA LYS A 157 12.54 -2.66 12.30
C LYS A 157 12.03 -3.09 10.94
N GLY A 158 12.72 -2.71 9.85
CA GLY A 158 12.31 -3.10 8.49
C GLY A 158 12.08 -4.61 8.32
N LEU A 159 12.91 -5.42 8.98
CA LEU A 159 12.83 -6.88 8.99
C LEU A 159 11.53 -7.45 9.60
N ASP A 160 10.76 -6.67 10.36
CA ASP A 160 9.48 -7.14 10.92
C ASP A 160 8.51 -7.59 9.83
N ILE A 161 8.54 -6.93 8.67
CA ILE A 161 7.66 -7.22 7.53
C ILE A 161 7.95 -8.59 6.92
N PRO A 162 9.17 -8.88 6.41
CA PRO A 162 9.47 -10.20 5.87
C PRO A 162 9.32 -11.30 6.94
N ALA A 163 9.63 -11.02 8.20
CA ALA A 163 9.39 -11.97 9.30
C ALA A 163 7.89 -12.28 9.50
N ALA A 164 7.02 -11.26 9.43
CA ALA A 164 5.57 -11.43 9.51
C ALA A 164 5.02 -12.22 8.31
N PHE A 165 5.55 -12.00 7.11
CA PHE A 165 5.19 -12.79 5.92
C PHE A 165 5.77 -14.21 5.89
N GLY A 166 6.51 -14.61 6.93
CA GLY A 166 6.94 -15.98 7.15
C GLY A 166 8.41 -16.27 6.86
N SER A 167 9.25 -15.25 6.64
CA SER A 167 10.70 -15.44 6.51
C SER A 167 11.33 -15.82 7.85
N ASP A 168 11.80 -17.06 7.96
CA ASP A 168 12.50 -17.52 9.17
C ASP A 168 13.86 -16.86 9.35
N ASP A 169 14.51 -16.45 8.26
CA ASP A 169 15.81 -15.76 8.33
C ASP A 169 15.67 -14.35 8.86
N ALA A 170 14.69 -13.60 8.34
CA ALA A 170 14.41 -12.27 8.86
C ALA A 170 14.06 -12.33 10.35
N TYR A 171 13.30 -13.36 10.77
CA TYR A 171 12.96 -13.58 12.16
C TYR A 171 14.19 -13.94 13.01
N THR A 172 15.11 -14.75 12.49
CA THR A 172 16.36 -15.13 13.18
C THR A 172 17.28 -13.92 13.36
N ILE A 173 17.52 -13.15 12.29
CA ILE A 173 18.31 -11.92 12.33
C ILE A 173 17.71 -10.92 13.32
N LEU A 174 16.38 -10.77 13.34
CA LEU A 174 15.70 -9.91 14.31
C LEU A 174 15.96 -10.34 15.74
N LYS A 175 15.86 -11.64 16.03
CA LYS A 175 16.12 -12.19 17.37
C LYS A 175 17.56 -11.96 17.82
N GLU A 176 18.53 -12.15 16.93
CA GLU A 176 19.94 -11.91 17.23
C GLU A 176 20.22 -10.43 17.51
N GLN A 177 19.55 -9.52 16.80
CA GLN A 177 19.68 -8.08 17.02
C GLN A 177 18.83 -7.53 18.17
N MET A 178 17.93 -8.33 18.73
CA MET A 178 17.12 -7.96 19.88
C MET A 178 17.92 -8.30 21.14
N ASN A 179 18.73 -7.34 21.59
CA ASN A 179 19.50 -7.45 22.84
C ASN A 179 18.61 -7.60 24.09
N GLU A 180 17.31 -7.31 23.98
CA GLU A 180 16.31 -7.40 25.05
C GLU A 180 15.09 -8.18 24.57
N ASP A 181 14.59 -9.11 25.40
CA ASP A 181 13.37 -9.86 25.12
C ASP A 181 12.15 -8.95 25.34
N TYR A 182 11.71 -8.28 24.28
CA TYR A 182 10.50 -7.46 24.31
C TYR A 182 9.29 -8.32 24.70
N THR A 183 8.62 -7.94 25.78
CA THR A 183 7.54 -8.73 26.36
C THR A 183 6.46 -9.04 25.34
N GLY A 184 6.29 -10.33 25.03
CA GLY A 184 5.23 -10.82 24.14
C GLY A 184 5.49 -10.64 22.64
N TYR A 185 6.67 -10.14 22.21
CA TYR A 185 6.99 -9.97 20.79
C TYR A 185 6.87 -11.28 19.99
N ASN A 186 7.50 -12.36 20.47
CA ASN A 186 7.45 -13.67 19.81
C ASN A 186 6.00 -14.17 19.63
N LYS A 187 5.14 -13.96 20.62
CA LYS A 187 3.72 -14.32 20.56
C LYS A 187 2.96 -13.47 19.54
N LYS A 188 3.18 -12.15 19.56
CA LYS A 188 2.59 -11.20 18.59
C LYS A 188 3.01 -11.52 17.15
N MET A 189 4.30 -11.80 16.93
CA MET A 189 4.86 -12.18 15.64
C MET A 189 4.29 -13.51 15.14
N GLN A 190 4.19 -14.54 15.99
CA GLN A 190 3.59 -15.81 15.57
C GLN A 190 2.10 -15.69 15.27
N ALA A 191 1.36 -14.85 16.01
CA ALA A 191 -0.03 -14.55 15.70
C ALA A 191 -0.14 -13.88 14.31
N LEU A 192 0.71 -12.88 14.03
CA LEU A 192 0.79 -12.23 12.71
C LEU A 192 1.11 -13.22 11.59
N ARG A 193 2.15 -14.04 11.75
CA ARG A 193 2.50 -15.10 10.78
C ARG A 193 1.32 -16.05 10.54
N SER A 194 0.58 -16.41 11.58
CA SER A 194 -0.60 -17.27 11.46
C SER A 194 -1.72 -16.59 10.67
N THR A 195 -2.04 -15.32 10.99
CA THR A 195 -3.04 -14.53 10.26
C THR A 195 -2.68 -14.34 8.79
N LEU A 196 -1.40 -14.08 8.49
CA LEU A 196 -0.92 -13.85 7.12
C LEU A 196 -0.76 -15.14 6.32
N SER A 197 -0.58 -16.29 6.98
CA SER A 197 -0.46 -17.60 6.31
C SER A 197 -1.79 -18.34 6.16
N SER A 198 -2.77 -18.12 7.05
CA SER A 198 -4.14 -18.66 6.92
C SER A 198 -4.94 -18.01 5.78
N ALA A 199 -4.41 -16.93 5.19
CA ALA A 199 -4.81 -16.38 3.91
C ALA A 199 -4.51 -17.38 2.77
N SER A 200 -5.27 -18.47 2.71
CA SER A 200 -4.93 -19.72 2.02
C SER A 200 -4.77 -19.66 0.50
N ASN A 201 -4.93 -18.51 -0.16
CA ASN A 201 -4.78 -18.39 -1.62
C ASN A 201 -3.71 -17.40 -2.09
N ASP A 202 -3.05 -16.63 -1.22
CA ASP A 202 -2.09 -15.56 -1.62
C ASP A 202 -2.61 -14.75 -2.82
N ASP A 203 -3.92 -14.42 -2.81
CA ASP A 203 -4.62 -13.84 -3.94
C ASP A 203 -4.14 -12.40 -4.14
N PRO A 204 -3.62 -12.02 -5.32
CA PRO A 204 -3.22 -10.64 -5.57
C PRO A 204 -4.35 -9.62 -5.37
N LEU A 205 -5.62 -10.02 -5.48
CA LEU A 205 -6.77 -9.15 -5.25
C LEU A 205 -6.97 -8.78 -3.77
N ASP A 206 -6.36 -9.53 -2.84
CA ASP A 206 -6.37 -9.15 -1.43
C ASP A 206 -5.51 -7.90 -1.16
N TYR A 207 -4.59 -7.57 -2.08
CA TYR A 207 -3.68 -6.44 -1.98
C TYR A 207 -4.21 -5.25 -2.78
N SER A 208 -4.18 -4.05 -2.20
CA SER A 208 -4.31 -2.83 -3.00
C SER A 208 -3.15 -2.72 -3.99
N LEU A 209 -3.32 -1.95 -5.07
CA LEU A 209 -2.28 -1.83 -6.11
C LEU A 209 -0.93 -1.38 -5.55
N ASN A 210 -0.92 -0.48 -4.56
CA ASN A 210 0.28 -0.07 -3.85
C ASN A 210 0.91 -1.21 -3.05
N ASN A 211 0.09 -1.94 -2.27
CA ASN A 211 0.56 -3.04 -1.44
C ASN A 211 0.93 -4.30 -2.25
N MET A 212 0.54 -4.37 -3.52
CA MET A 212 0.82 -5.49 -4.42
C MET A 212 2.33 -5.76 -4.55
N ILE A 213 3.18 -4.74 -4.41
CA ILE A 213 4.64 -4.94 -4.41
C ILE A 213 5.11 -5.91 -3.31
N MET A 214 4.44 -5.93 -2.15
CA MET A 214 4.73 -6.89 -1.08
C MET A 214 4.46 -8.33 -1.51
N TRP A 215 3.40 -8.52 -2.31
CA TRP A 215 3.07 -9.80 -2.91
C TRP A 215 4.03 -10.15 -4.05
N ILE A 216 4.35 -9.20 -4.94
CA ILE A 216 5.28 -9.39 -6.05
C ILE A 216 6.65 -9.87 -5.54
N LEU A 217 7.18 -9.24 -4.49
CA LEU A 217 8.52 -9.53 -3.97
C LEU A 217 8.55 -10.70 -2.97
N LYS A 218 7.39 -11.21 -2.55
CA LYS A 218 7.27 -12.33 -1.60
C LYS A 218 8.10 -13.58 -1.96
N PRO A 219 8.33 -13.95 -3.23
CA PRO A 219 9.23 -15.05 -3.57
C PRO A 219 10.67 -14.88 -3.04
N TYR A 220 11.17 -13.65 -2.87
CA TYR A 220 12.52 -13.43 -2.30
C TYR A 220 12.66 -13.87 -0.84
N ILE A 221 11.55 -13.99 -0.11
CA ILE A 221 11.55 -14.28 1.33
C ILE A 221 11.05 -15.69 1.66
N LYS A 222 10.44 -16.40 0.69
CA LYS A 222 10.00 -17.79 0.82
C LYS A 222 10.98 -18.71 0.08
N ARG A 223 11.72 -19.51 0.84
CA ARG A 223 12.70 -20.47 0.32
C ARG A 223 12.01 -21.64 -0.36
N ASN A 224 11.99 -21.66 -1.70
CA ASN A 224 11.92 -22.91 -2.44
C ASN A 224 13.18 -23.04 -3.28
N THR A 225 14.18 -23.72 -2.73
CA THR A 225 15.53 -23.84 -3.28
C THR A 225 15.78 -25.18 -3.97
N GLU A 226 14.78 -26.06 -3.99
CA GLU A 226 14.91 -27.35 -4.65
C GLU A 226 15.06 -27.15 -6.17
N GLY A 227 16.16 -27.64 -6.73
CA GLY A 227 16.49 -27.46 -8.15
C GLY A 227 17.21 -26.16 -8.50
N TYR A 228 17.46 -25.27 -7.55
CA TYR A 228 18.18 -24.01 -7.79
C TYR A 228 19.71 -24.18 -7.70
N PRO A 229 20.50 -23.36 -8.42
CA PRO A 229 21.96 -23.38 -8.35
C PRO A 229 22.51 -23.26 -6.92
N SER A 230 23.64 -23.92 -6.65
CA SER A 230 24.23 -23.99 -5.29
C SER A 230 24.55 -22.62 -4.68
N PHE A 231 24.93 -21.63 -5.49
CA PHE A 231 25.21 -20.27 -5.01
C PHE A 231 23.95 -19.57 -4.50
N MET A 232 22.77 -19.87 -5.05
CA MET A 232 21.49 -19.31 -4.60
C MET A 232 21.03 -19.89 -3.27
N ASN A 233 21.59 -21.04 -2.89
CA ASN A 233 21.33 -21.70 -1.62
C ASN A 233 22.25 -21.20 -0.50
N SER A 234 23.14 -20.25 -0.81
CA SER A 234 24.04 -19.65 0.18
C SER A 234 23.33 -18.63 1.06
N GLU A 235 23.84 -18.45 2.27
CA GLU A 235 23.38 -17.40 3.19
C GLU A 235 23.54 -16.00 2.57
N TYR A 236 24.62 -15.77 1.81
CA TYR A 236 24.86 -14.49 1.13
C TYR A 236 23.78 -14.16 0.10
N TRP A 237 23.35 -15.15 -0.69
CA TRP A 237 22.26 -14.95 -1.64
C TRP A 237 20.96 -14.64 -0.93
N ASN A 238 20.67 -15.37 0.14
CA ASN A 238 19.50 -15.13 0.96
C ASN A 238 19.47 -13.72 1.57
N ASN A 239 20.60 -13.25 2.10
CA ASN A 239 20.74 -11.89 2.61
C ASN A 239 20.53 -10.86 1.49
N LYS A 240 21.04 -11.11 0.28
CA LYS A 240 20.79 -10.26 -0.89
C LYS A 240 19.31 -10.22 -1.26
N SER A 241 18.62 -11.35 -1.28
CA SER A 241 17.17 -11.44 -1.57
C SER A 241 16.36 -10.68 -0.53
N LEU A 242 16.73 -10.81 0.75
CA LEU A 242 16.10 -10.07 1.85
C LEU A 242 16.33 -8.56 1.74
N ILE A 243 17.54 -8.12 1.39
CA ILE A 243 17.85 -6.71 1.10
C ILE A 243 17.01 -6.20 -0.07
N THR A 244 16.85 -6.99 -1.13
CA THR A 244 16.06 -6.64 -2.31
C THR A 244 14.59 -6.46 -1.95
N TYR A 245 14.03 -7.39 -1.18
CA TYR A 245 12.67 -7.28 -0.63
C TYR A 245 12.50 -5.99 0.18
N LEU A 246 13.39 -5.74 1.14
CA LEU A 246 13.35 -4.54 1.97
C LEU A 246 13.51 -3.26 1.16
N GLY A 247 14.36 -3.26 0.13
CA GLY A 247 14.53 -2.14 -0.80
C GLY A 247 13.23 -1.80 -1.50
N GLY A 248 12.52 -2.79 -2.05
CA GLY A 248 11.23 -2.59 -2.69
C GLY A 248 10.13 -2.10 -1.73
N ILE A 249 10.08 -2.62 -0.50
CA ILE A 249 9.13 -2.09 0.51
C ILE A 249 9.47 -0.65 0.89
N THR A 250 10.76 -0.34 1.02
CA THR A 250 11.22 1.01 1.33
C THR A 250 10.85 1.97 0.21
N ASP A 251 11.07 1.60 -1.05
CA ASP A 251 10.68 2.37 -2.23
C ASP A 251 9.15 2.59 -2.32
N MET A 252 8.35 1.57 -2.05
CA MET A 252 6.89 1.68 -1.94
C MET A 252 6.46 2.78 -0.95
N ARG A 253 7.12 2.87 0.22
CA ARG A 253 6.86 3.95 1.19
C ARG A 253 7.38 5.31 0.69
N HIS A 254 8.48 5.34 -0.06
CA HIS A 254 9.08 6.57 -0.60
C HIS A 254 8.30 7.17 -1.78
N LEU A 255 7.71 6.35 -2.66
CA LEU A 255 6.87 6.78 -3.79
C LEU A 255 5.64 7.59 -3.34
N SER A 256 5.24 7.47 -2.08
CA SER A 256 4.17 8.28 -1.48
C SER A 256 4.63 9.66 -0.98
N TYR A 257 5.95 9.95 -0.95
CA TYR A 257 6.50 11.06 -0.16
C TYR A 257 7.36 12.09 -0.91
N MET A 258 7.87 11.83 -2.11
CA MET A 258 8.88 12.72 -2.73
C MET A 258 8.48 13.31 -4.09
N LEU A 259 8.56 14.65 -4.16
CA LEU A 259 8.59 15.49 -5.37
C LEU A 259 10.05 15.78 -5.78
N SER A 260 10.97 14.82 -5.66
CA SER A 260 12.34 15.04 -6.11
C SER A 260 12.47 14.80 -7.61
N LYS A 261 12.92 15.83 -8.33
CA LYS A 261 13.34 15.73 -9.73
C LYS A 261 14.48 14.71 -9.84
N GLN A 262 14.30 13.67 -10.66
CA GLN A 262 15.38 12.73 -10.98
C GLN A 262 16.48 13.46 -11.78
N ALA A 263 17.73 13.08 -11.57
CA ALA A 263 18.82 13.58 -12.40
C ALA A 263 18.72 12.92 -13.78
N GLU A 264 18.20 13.65 -14.76
CA GLU A 264 18.24 13.25 -16.16
C GLU A 264 19.70 13.32 -16.65
N GLY A 265 20.40 12.17 -16.59
CA GLY A 265 21.64 11.99 -17.31
C GLY A 265 21.32 11.92 -18.80
N LYS A 266 21.92 12.78 -19.63
CA LYS A 266 21.88 12.58 -21.07
C LYS A 266 22.83 11.43 -21.42
N PRO A 267 22.43 10.49 -22.30
CA PRO A 267 23.37 9.49 -22.80
C PRO A 267 24.59 10.20 -23.40
N SER A 268 25.77 9.79 -22.97
CA SER A 268 27.03 10.31 -23.53
C SER A 268 27.21 9.71 -24.93
N GLU A 269 27.03 10.53 -25.97
CA GLU A 269 27.19 10.12 -27.38
C GLU A 269 28.64 9.79 -27.80
N THR A 270 29.62 9.82 -26.90
CA THR A 270 31.05 9.89 -27.30
C THR A 270 31.93 8.71 -26.90
N HIS A 271 31.39 7.68 -26.23
CA HIS A 271 32.18 6.51 -25.85
C HIS A 271 31.36 5.24 -26.10
N GLU A 272 31.56 4.62 -27.27
CA GLU A 272 31.17 3.22 -27.48
C GLU A 272 31.99 2.38 -26.50
N ALA A 273 31.38 2.03 -25.37
CA ALA A 273 31.92 0.98 -24.52
C ALA A 273 31.98 -0.30 -25.38
N PRO A 274 33.09 -1.06 -25.34
CA PRO A 274 33.16 -2.32 -26.06
C PRO A 274 31.98 -3.20 -25.67
N ASP A 275 31.41 -3.87 -26.66
CA ASP A 275 30.29 -4.77 -26.48
C ASP A 275 30.61 -5.75 -25.34
N PRO A 276 29.78 -5.81 -24.28
CA PRO A 276 30.08 -6.69 -23.16
C PRO A 276 30.13 -8.14 -23.64
N PRO A 277 31.08 -8.94 -23.12
CA PRO A 277 31.29 -10.32 -23.58
C PRO A 277 30.09 -11.24 -23.27
N MET A 278 29.20 -10.81 -22.38
CA MET A 278 27.95 -11.50 -22.08
C MET A 278 26.76 -10.55 -22.29
N PRO A 279 25.62 -11.07 -22.80
CA PRO A 279 24.44 -10.27 -23.12
C PRO A 279 23.77 -9.63 -21.88
N GLY A 280 23.99 -10.20 -20.70
CA GLY A 280 23.39 -9.77 -19.44
C GLY A 280 23.15 -10.96 -18.53
N TYR A 281 22.81 -10.70 -17.28
CA TYR A 281 22.37 -11.71 -16.31
C TYR A 281 20.99 -11.32 -15.81
N VAL A 282 20.02 -12.22 -15.95
CA VAL A 282 18.68 -12.03 -15.38
C VAL A 282 18.58 -12.89 -14.14
N GLU A 283 18.16 -12.28 -13.03
CA GLU A 283 18.05 -13.03 -11.78
C GLU A 283 17.03 -14.18 -11.95
N PRO A 284 17.39 -15.43 -11.64
CA PRO A 284 16.57 -16.59 -11.92
C PRO A 284 15.44 -16.78 -10.89
N VAL A 285 14.53 -15.80 -10.76
CA VAL A 285 13.30 -15.88 -9.96
C VAL A 285 12.06 -15.61 -10.84
N PRO A 286 11.60 -16.61 -11.62
CA PRO A 286 10.51 -16.42 -12.59
C PRO A 286 9.19 -15.91 -11.99
N ASP A 287 8.90 -16.31 -10.75
CA ASP A 287 7.70 -15.90 -10.02
C ASP A 287 7.60 -14.38 -9.83
N ILE A 288 8.72 -13.68 -9.74
CA ILE A 288 8.70 -12.23 -9.56
C ILE A 288 8.29 -11.54 -10.85
N TYR A 289 8.86 -11.98 -11.97
CA TYR A 289 8.53 -11.41 -13.27
C TYR A 289 7.10 -11.72 -13.69
N SER A 290 6.59 -12.91 -13.38
CA SER A 290 5.17 -13.24 -13.61
C SER A 290 4.23 -12.39 -12.74
N ARG A 291 4.61 -12.11 -11.49
CA ARG A 291 3.85 -11.22 -10.60
C ARG A 291 3.93 -9.75 -11.03
N LEU A 292 5.08 -9.29 -11.55
CA LEU A 292 5.24 -7.94 -12.14
C LEU A 292 4.36 -7.77 -13.38
N GLU A 293 4.37 -8.76 -14.27
CA GLU A 293 3.50 -8.82 -15.45
C GLU A 293 2.02 -8.76 -15.04
N TYR A 294 1.62 -9.56 -14.04
CA TYR A 294 0.26 -9.50 -13.48
C TYR A 294 -0.07 -8.10 -12.96
N GLY A 295 0.81 -7.49 -12.16
CA GLY A 295 0.60 -6.16 -11.60
C GLY A 295 0.44 -5.08 -12.67
N ALA A 296 1.17 -5.19 -13.78
CA ALA A 296 1.04 -4.30 -14.92
C ALA A 296 -0.35 -4.40 -15.58
N TYR A 297 -0.84 -5.63 -15.80
CA TYR A 297 -2.19 -5.85 -16.33
C TYR A 297 -3.28 -5.43 -15.34
N ALA A 298 -3.10 -5.70 -14.04
CA ALA A 298 -4.04 -5.27 -13.00
C ALA A 298 -4.17 -3.73 -12.96
N MET A 299 -3.04 -3.02 -13.03
CA MET A 299 -3.02 -1.56 -13.15
C MET A 299 -3.70 -1.09 -14.43
N LYS A 300 -3.42 -1.76 -15.56
CA LYS A 300 -4.03 -1.42 -16.86
C LYS A 300 -5.55 -1.56 -16.82
N SER A 301 -6.07 -2.68 -16.34
CA SER A 301 -7.51 -2.93 -16.20
C SER A 301 -8.15 -1.90 -15.28
N PHE A 302 -7.52 -1.61 -14.14
CA PHE A 302 -8.00 -0.59 -13.21
C PHE A 302 -8.13 0.80 -13.87
N LEU A 303 -7.09 1.23 -14.61
CA LEU A 303 -7.13 2.50 -15.32
C LEU A 303 -8.20 2.52 -16.42
N GLN A 304 -8.50 1.38 -17.04
CA GLN A 304 -9.57 1.27 -18.04
C GLN A 304 -10.96 1.36 -17.41
N GLU A 305 -11.18 0.67 -16.28
CA GLU A 305 -12.44 0.70 -15.53
C GLU A 305 -12.77 2.10 -14.98
N ASN A 306 -11.75 2.93 -14.74
CA ASN A 306 -11.89 4.30 -14.23
C ASN A 306 -11.73 5.37 -15.34
N ASP A 307 -11.89 4.99 -16.62
CA ASP A 307 -11.88 5.90 -17.78
C ASP A 307 -10.67 6.86 -17.83
N PHE A 308 -9.48 6.38 -17.47
CA PHE A 308 -8.28 7.21 -17.43
C PHE A 308 -7.89 7.68 -18.84
N LYS A 309 -7.85 8.99 -19.05
CA LYS A 309 -7.79 9.56 -20.41
C LYS A 309 -6.43 9.50 -21.08
N ASN A 310 -5.34 9.31 -20.33
CA ASN A 310 -3.99 9.30 -20.91
C ASN A 310 -3.68 7.95 -21.55
N THR A 311 -3.74 7.90 -22.88
CA THR A 311 -3.50 6.66 -23.62
C THR A 311 -2.06 6.16 -23.54
N GLY A 312 -1.09 7.07 -23.38
CA GLY A 312 0.33 6.71 -23.30
C GLY A 312 0.66 5.80 -22.11
N ILE A 313 -0.11 5.92 -21.02
CA ILE A 313 0.07 5.03 -19.85
C ILE A 313 -0.32 3.58 -20.19
N TYR A 314 -1.35 3.36 -21.02
CA TYR A 314 -1.75 2.00 -21.40
C TYR A 314 -0.71 1.31 -22.29
N ASP A 315 -0.01 2.09 -23.12
CA ASP A 315 1.08 1.63 -23.98
C ASP A 315 2.34 1.34 -23.15
N MET A 316 2.65 2.22 -22.20
CA MET A 316 3.74 2.02 -21.24
C MET A 316 3.51 0.76 -20.38
N LEU A 317 2.31 0.57 -19.82
CA LEU A 317 1.98 -0.63 -19.05
C LEU A 317 2.01 -1.90 -19.91
N GLY A 318 1.59 -1.82 -21.18
CA GLY A 318 1.69 -2.94 -22.12
C GLY A 318 3.14 -3.31 -22.42
N SER A 319 3.98 -2.30 -22.65
CA SER A 319 5.43 -2.48 -22.91
C SER A 319 6.14 -3.03 -21.68
N PHE A 320 5.80 -2.54 -20.48
CA PHE A 320 6.34 -3.09 -19.23
C PHE A 320 5.89 -4.54 -18.99
N ALA A 321 4.64 -4.88 -19.30
CA ALA A 321 4.16 -6.27 -19.22
C ALA A 321 4.91 -7.20 -20.18
N ASP A 322 5.15 -6.76 -21.42
CA ASP A 322 5.95 -7.52 -22.40
C ASP A 322 7.39 -7.73 -21.90
N MET A 323 8.01 -6.66 -21.40
CA MET A 323 9.35 -6.71 -20.81
C MET A 323 9.41 -7.68 -19.62
N ALA A 324 8.43 -7.63 -18.71
CA ALA A 324 8.34 -8.58 -17.60
C ALA A 324 8.16 -10.02 -18.08
N SER A 325 7.32 -10.25 -19.10
CA SER A 325 7.13 -11.58 -19.71
C SER A 325 8.41 -12.11 -20.37
N PHE A 326 9.16 -11.23 -21.03
CA PHE A 326 10.48 -11.53 -21.57
C PHE A 326 11.47 -11.92 -20.46
N LEU A 327 11.61 -11.11 -19.42
CA LEU A 327 12.50 -11.41 -18.29
C LEU A 327 12.12 -12.71 -17.58
N LYS A 328 10.82 -13.01 -17.42
CA LYS A 328 10.33 -14.30 -16.93
C LYS A 328 10.86 -15.46 -17.78
N SER A 329 10.80 -15.34 -19.11
CA SER A 329 11.28 -16.38 -20.01
C SER A 329 12.80 -16.59 -19.91
N ILE A 330 13.57 -15.51 -19.81
CA ILE A 330 15.03 -15.57 -19.63
C ILE A 330 15.38 -16.16 -18.27
N SER A 331 14.66 -15.77 -17.21
CA SER A 331 14.81 -16.29 -15.86
C SER A 331 14.62 -17.81 -15.78
N ILE A 332 13.66 -18.37 -16.54
CA ILE A 332 13.46 -19.83 -16.67
C ILE A 332 14.64 -20.48 -17.41
N LYS A 333 15.15 -19.84 -18.48
CA LYS A 333 16.30 -20.35 -19.24
C LYS A 333 17.58 -20.35 -18.40
N GLU A 334 17.80 -19.32 -17.59
CA GLU A 334 18.90 -19.22 -16.63
C GLU A 334 18.87 -20.37 -15.63
N LEU A 335 17.70 -20.68 -15.05
CA LEU A 335 17.53 -21.86 -14.16
C LEU A 335 17.79 -23.18 -14.89
N GLY A 336 17.34 -23.28 -16.14
CA GLY A 336 17.49 -24.47 -16.98
C GLY A 336 18.86 -24.63 -17.62
N ASN A 337 19.78 -23.67 -17.44
CA ASN A 337 21.05 -23.59 -18.15
C ASN A 337 20.89 -23.71 -19.68
N VAL A 338 19.84 -23.09 -20.21
CA VAL A 338 19.52 -23.07 -21.65
C VAL A 338 20.14 -21.81 -22.27
N PRO A 339 20.96 -21.93 -23.33
CA PRO A 339 21.57 -20.77 -23.96
C PRO A 339 20.52 -19.84 -24.59
N PHE A 340 20.82 -18.54 -24.58
CA PHE A 340 19.99 -17.54 -25.24
C PHE A 340 20.18 -17.56 -26.75
N THR A 341 19.13 -17.16 -27.46
CA THR A 341 19.22 -16.84 -28.88
C THR A 341 19.92 -15.49 -29.09
N ASP A 342 20.42 -15.24 -30.30
CA ASP A 342 21.06 -13.96 -30.64
C ASP A 342 20.10 -12.76 -30.47
N GLU A 343 18.80 -12.95 -30.72
CA GLU A 343 17.77 -11.92 -30.56
C GLU A 343 17.53 -11.59 -29.07
N GLU A 344 17.40 -12.62 -28.23
CA GLU A 344 17.28 -12.45 -26.79
C GLU A 344 18.52 -11.77 -26.20
N GLY A 345 19.71 -12.17 -26.66
CA GLY A 345 20.97 -11.56 -26.24
C GLY A 345 21.08 -10.09 -26.64
N LYS A 346 20.59 -9.69 -27.82
CA LYS A 346 20.53 -8.29 -28.25
C LYS A 346 19.54 -7.49 -27.41
N ARG A 347 18.33 -8.00 -27.18
CA ARG A 347 17.34 -7.32 -26.35
C ARG A 347 17.85 -7.11 -24.91
N LEU A 348 18.53 -8.09 -24.32
CA LEU A 348 19.16 -7.94 -23.00
C LEU A 348 20.19 -6.81 -22.96
N LYS A 349 21.00 -6.65 -24.02
CA LYS A 349 21.95 -5.53 -24.13
C LYS A 349 21.22 -4.18 -24.25
N GLU A 350 20.06 -4.15 -24.88
CA GLU A 350 19.23 -2.95 -25.05
C GLU A 350 18.29 -2.66 -23.86
N TYR A 351 18.25 -3.54 -22.85
CA TYR A 351 17.33 -3.43 -21.70
C TYR A 351 17.39 -2.06 -21.01
N GLY A 352 18.57 -1.47 -20.86
CA GLY A 352 18.71 -0.14 -20.26
C GLY A 352 17.97 0.95 -21.07
N ARG A 353 18.04 0.88 -22.40
CA ARG A 353 17.29 1.77 -23.30
C ARG A 353 15.80 1.46 -23.26
N GLU A 354 15.42 0.19 -23.19
CA GLU A 354 14.01 -0.23 -23.06
C GLU A 354 13.39 0.36 -21.78
N LEU A 355 14.10 0.32 -20.65
CA LEU A 355 13.70 0.97 -19.41
C LEU A 355 13.55 2.49 -19.54
N GLU A 356 14.48 3.17 -20.20
CA GLU A 356 14.39 4.61 -20.44
C GLU A 356 13.14 4.97 -21.26
N MET A 357 12.83 4.18 -22.29
CA MET A 357 11.64 4.38 -23.13
C MET A 357 10.32 4.16 -22.38
N LEU A 358 10.32 3.39 -21.29
CA LEU A 358 9.13 3.26 -20.43
C LEU A 358 8.89 4.50 -19.55
N MET A 359 9.89 5.34 -19.34
CA MET A 359 9.81 6.52 -18.48
C MET A 359 9.57 7.84 -19.24
N LEU A 360 9.63 7.79 -20.57
CA LEU A 360 9.38 8.92 -21.49
C LEU A 360 7.92 8.91 -21.98
#